data_AF-A0A3D1GE54-F1
#
_entry.id   AF-A0A3D1GE54-F1
#
_cell.length_a   1.000
_cell.length_b   1.000
_cell.length_c   1.000
_cell.angle_alpha   90.00
_cell.angle_beta   90.00
_cell.angle_gamma   90.00
#
_symmetry.space_group_name_H-M   'P 1'
#
loop_
_entity.id
_entity.type
_entity.pdbx_description
1 polymer ?
#
loop_
_entity_poly.entity_id
_entity_poly.type
_entity_poly.pdbx_seq_one_letter_code
_entity_poly.pdbx_strand_id
1 'polypeptide(L)' 'MGLFIVKNLVDEMNGEIEIESELGYGTTFRVYFQKA' A
#
# COMPACT_ATOMS: atom_id res chain seq x y z
N MET A 1 -6.86 -4.08 -10.93
CA MET A 1 -8.01 -4.33 -10.03
C MET A 1 -7.56 -4.65 -8.60
N GLY A 2 -6.61 -5.55 -8.37
CA GLY A 2 -6.17 -5.91 -7.01
C GLY A 2 -5.65 -4.75 -6.15
N LEU A 3 -4.76 -3.90 -6.66
CA LEU A 3 -4.20 -2.77 -5.90
C LEU A 3 -5.26 -1.76 -5.47
N PHE A 4 -6.32 -1.57 -6.26
CA PHE A 4 -7.43 -0.69 -5.92
C PHE A 4 -8.21 -1.21 -4.72
N ILE A 5 -8.46 -2.53 -4.66
CA ILE A 5 -9.10 -3.18 -3.52
C ILE A 5 -8.25 -3.00 -2.25
N VAL A 6 -6.95 -3.25 -2.35
CA VAL A 6 -6.02 -3.09 -1.22
C VAL A 6 -6.00 -1.64 -0.75
N LYS A 7 -5.96 -0.67 -1.66
CA LYS A 7 -5.98 0.75 -1.30
C LYS A 7 -7.25 1.13 -0.53
N ASN A 8 -8.42 0.74 -1.02
CA ASN A 8 -9.68 1.04 -0.33
C ASN A 8 -9.71 0.46 1.09
N LEU A 9 -9.24 -0.78 1.28
CA LEU A 9 -9.17 -1.41 2.60
C LEU A 9 -8.21 -0.67 3.55
N VAL A 10 -7.04 -0.25 3.05
CA VAL A 10 -6.07 0.52 3.84
C VAL A 10 -6.64 1.88 4.23
N ASP A 11 -7.32 2.56 3.31
CA ASP A 11 -7.96 3.86 3.56
C ASP A 11 -9.09 3.73 4.60
N GLU A 12 -9.94 2.69 4.51
CA GLU A 12 -10.99 2.39 5.50
C GLU A 12 -10.43 2.10 6.90
N MET A 13 -9.23 1.52 6.97
CA MET A 13 -8.53 1.23 8.23
C MET A 13 -7.77 2.43 8.80
N ASN A 14 -7.87 3.63 8.20
CA ASN A 14 -7.02 4.80 8.50
C ASN A 14 -5.52 4.43 8.49
N GLY A 15 -5.15 3.51 7.60
CA GLY A 15 -3.77 3.13 7.32
C GLY A 15 -3.17 4.00 6.21
N GLU A 16 -1.92 3.71 5.87
CA GLU A 16 -1.18 4.41 4.80
C GLU A 16 -0.53 3.40 3.86
N ILE A 17 -0.45 3.73 2.57
CA ILE A 17 0.25 2.91 1.56
C ILE A 17 1.27 3.77 0.81
N GLU A 18 2.53 3.37 0.86
CA GLU A 18 3.64 3.96 0.10
C GLU A 18 4.08 3.02 -1.01
N ILE A 19 4.45 3.59 -2.16
CA ILE A 19 4.86 2.83 -3.35
C ILE A 19 6.17 3.39 -3.86
N GLU A 20 7.20 2.54 -3.87
CA GLU A 20 8.51 2.84 -4.45
C GLU A 20 8.76 1.90 -5.62
N SER A 21 9.06 2.43 -6.80
CA SER A 21 9.39 1.62 -7.98
C SER A 21 10.76 2.00 -8.51
N GLU A 22 11.58 0.98 -8.77
CA GLU A 22 12.89 1.13 -9.41
C GLU A 22 12.91 0.34 -10.73
N LEU A 23 13.18 1.06 -11.82
CA LEU A 23 13.14 0.51 -13.17
C LEU A 23 14.19 -0.62 -13.31
N GLY A 24 13.73 -1.80 -13.70
CA GLY A 24 14.60 -2.98 -13.85
C GLY A 24 14.89 -3.73 -12.55
N TYR A 25 14.42 -3.25 -11.39
CA TYR A 25 14.55 -3.92 -10.10
C TYR A 25 13.20 -4.44 -9.59
N GLY A 26 12.17 -3.58 -9.62
CA GLY A 26 10.82 -3.94 -9.21
C GLY A 26 10.09 -2.81 -8.48
N THR A 27 8.97 -3.16 -7.84
CA THR A 27 8.15 -2.25 -7.06
C THR A 27 7.98 -2.78 -5.64
N THR A 28 8.21 -1.91 -4.66
CA THR A 28 7.98 -2.17 -3.24
C THR A 28 6.75 -1.40 -2.78
N PHE A 29 5.82 -2.11 -2.16
CA PHE A 29 4.63 -1.54 -1.52
C PHE A 29 4.79 -1.66 -0.02
N ARG A 30 4.70 -0.54 0.71
CA ARG A 30 4.70 -0.53 2.18
C ARG A 30 3.30 -0.14 2.65
N VAL A 31 2.76 -0.90 3.58
CA VAL A 31 1.43 -0.66 4.14
C VAL A 31 1.58 -0.50 5.65
N TYR A 32 1.07 0.60 6.18
CA TYR A 32 1.13 0.96 7.60
C TYR A 32 -0.28 0.91 8.18
N PHE A 33 -0.40 0.29 9.36
CA PHE A 33 -1.64 0.21 10.10
C PHE A 33 -1.44 0.78 11.50
N GLN A 34 -2.49 1.40 12.05
CA GLN A 34 -2.47 1.90 13.42
C GLN A 34 -2.30 0.72 14.39
N LYS A 35 -1.45 0.93 15.41
CA LYS A 35 -1.25 -0.06 16.47
C LYS A 35 -2.50 -0.11 17.37
N ALA A 36 -2.95 -1.33 17.68
CA ALA A 36 -4.03 -1.57 18.64
C ALA A 36 -3.66 -1.20 20.08
#